data_AF-A0AAD6PDS1-F1
#
_entry.id   AF-A0AAD6PDS1-F1
#
_cell.length_a   1.000
_cell.length_b   1.000
_cell.length_c   1.000
_cell.angle_alpha   90.00
_cell.angle_beta   90.00
_cell.angle_gamma   90.00
#
_symmetry.space_group_name_H-M   'P 1'
#
loop_
_entity.id
_entity.type
_entity.pdbx_description
1 polymer ?
#
loop_
_entity_poly.entity_id
_entity_poly.type
_entity_poly.pdbx_seq_one_letter_code
_entity_poly.pdbx_strand_id
1 'polypeptide(L)'
;MMNFRSLEEFWSFYVTQHSKPSTRRWHFVGTLTSMLLVLHALVFNLWFLLLVPFVGYGCAWYSHFFVEGNVPATFGHPVWSFLCDFKMFGLMLTGQMDREIKRLEKRPALQGF
;
A
#
# COMPACT_ATOMS: atom_id res chain seq x y z
N MET A 1 2.24 -1.99 19.80
CA MET A 1 1.80 -1.29 18.58
C MET A 1 2.33 0.13 18.64
N MET A 2 2.96 0.63 17.58
CA MET A 2 3.33 2.04 17.50
C MET A 2 2.05 2.88 17.46
N ASN A 3 2.02 4.00 18.17
CA ASN A 3 0.83 4.84 18.26
C ASN A 3 1.07 6.13 17.46
N PHE A 4 0.57 6.17 16.24
CA PHE A 4 0.67 7.38 15.42
C PHE A 4 -0.48 8.33 15.78
N ARG A 5 -0.23 9.63 15.69
CA ARG A 5 -1.21 10.67 16.02
C ARG A 5 -1.89 11.25 14.78
N SER A 6 -1.40 10.91 13.60
CA SER A 6 -1.93 11.40 12.32
C SER A 6 -1.62 10.45 11.15
N LEU A 7 -2.40 10.60 10.07
CA LEU A 7 -2.14 9.87 8.82
C LEU A 7 -0.81 10.27 8.17
N GLU A 8 -0.33 11.52 8.35
CA GLU A 8 0.97 11.97 7.81
C GLU A 8 2.15 11.29 8.53
N GLU A 9 2.02 11.08 9.83
CA GLU A 9 3.00 10.33 10.63
C GLU A 9 3.01 8.85 10.23
N PHE A 10 1.82 8.24 10.15
CA PHE A 10 1.69 6.87 9.67
C PHE A 10 2.17 6.73 8.23
N TRP A 11 1.92 7.70 7.35
CA TRP A 11 2.39 7.70 5.96
C TRP A 11 3.91 7.65 5.87
N SER A 12 4.60 8.42 6.71
CA SER A 12 6.06 8.42 6.76
C SER A 12 6.59 7.03 7.12
N PHE A 13 6.00 6.37 8.12
CA PHE A 13 6.31 4.97 8.46
C PHE A 13 5.90 3.98 7.37
N TYR A 14 4.71 4.13 6.79
CA TYR A 14 4.19 3.23 5.75
C TYR A 14 5.12 3.18 4.54
N VAL A 15 5.67 4.33 4.13
CA VAL A 15 6.64 4.38 3.03
C VAL A 15 7.94 3.63 3.37
N THR A 16 8.39 3.63 4.64
CA THR A 16 9.55 2.80 5.05
C THR A 16 9.25 1.31 5.00
N GLN A 17 7.98 0.91 5.22
CA GLN A 17 7.55 -0.49 5.06
C GLN A 17 7.43 -0.94 3.60
N HIS A 18 7.59 -0.02 2.64
CA HIS A 18 7.58 -0.28 1.21
C HIS A 18 8.84 0.29 0.56
N SER A 19 10.00 0.05 1.18
CA SER A 19 11.27 0.65 0.77
C SER A 19 11.69 0.20 -0.62
N LYS A 20 11.39 -1.06 -1.00
CA LYS A 20 11.78 -1.62 -2.29
C LYS A 20 10.78 -1.24 -3.39
N PRO A 21 11.25 -0.79 -4.58
CA PRO A 21 10.37 -0.51 -5.71
C PRO A 21 9.50 -1.70 -6.12
N SER A 22 10.02 -2.92 -5.99
CA SER A 22 9.29 -4.15 -6.31
C SER A 22 8.06 -4.35 -5.40
N THR A 23 8.19 -4.07 -4.10
CA THR A 23 7.07 -4.14 -3.14
C THR A 23 5.95 -3.18 -3.55
N ARG A 24 6.31 -1.92 -3.84
CA ARG A 24 5.36 -0.90 -4.34
C ARG A 24 4.66 -1.33 -5.63
N ARG A 25 5.39 -1.95 -6.56
CA ARG A 25 4.83 -2.45 -7.83
C ARG A 25 3.85 -3.60 -7.62
N TRP A 26 4.12 -4.52 -6.71
CA TRP A 26 3.18 -5.59 -6.35
C TRP A 26 1.87 -5.03 -5.78
N HIS A 27 1.96 -4.03 -4.89
CA HIS A 27 0.78 -3.31 -4.40
C HIS A 27 0.04 -2.61 -5.54
N PHE A 28 0.76 -1.95 -6.45
CA PHE A 28 0.14 -1.29 -7.60
C PHE A 28 -0.65 -2.26 -8.47
N VAL A 29 -0.06 -3.42 -8.80
CA VAL A 29 -0.72 -4.47 -9.58
C VAL A 29 -1.93 -5.02 -8.83
N GLY A 30 -1.77 -5.37 -7.55
CA GLY A 30 -2.87 -5.89 -6.72
C GLY A 30 -4.04 -4.93 -6.60
N THR A 31 -3.77 -3.64 -6.40
CA THR A 31 -4.80 -2.58 -6.32
C THR A 31 -5.47 -2.37 -7.68
N LEU A 32 -4.70 -2.27 -8.77
CA LEU A 32 -5.26 -2.11 -10.12
C LEU A 32 -6.16 -3.29 -10.50
N THR A 33 -5.70 -4.52 -10.30
CA THR A 33 -6.48 -5.72 -10.60
C THR A 33 -7.72 -5.81 -9.72
N SER A 34 -7.62 -5.46 -8.44
CA SER A 34 -8.78 -5.36 -7.54
C SER A 34 -9.82 -4.37 -8.04
N MET A 35 -9.41 -3.17 -8.48
CA MET A 35 -10.32 -2.17 -9.05
C MET A 35 -10.99 -2.66 -10.34
N LEU A 36 -10.23 -3.30 -11.23
CA LEU A 36 -10.77 -3.88 -12.46
C LEU A 36 -11.76 -5.02 -12.17
N LEU A 37 -11.50 -5.84 -11.15
CA LEU A 37 -12.42 -6.89 -10.71
C LEU A 37 -13.73 -6.31 -10.14
N VAL A 38 -13.66 -5.21 -9.38
CA VAL A 38 -14.87 -4.51 -8.92
C VAL A 38 -15.69 -4.02 -10.11
N LEU A 39 -15.06 -3.34 -11.09
CA LEU A 39 -15.75 -2.88 -12.30
C LEU A 39 -16.38 -4.05 -13.08
N HIS A 40 -15.65 -5.15 -13.24
CA HIS A 40 -16.15 -6.36 -13.86
C HIS A 40 -17.35 -6.96 -13.10
N ALA A 41 -17.27 -7.03 -11.76
CA ALA A 41 -18.34 -7.58 -10.94
C ALA A 41 -19.64 -6.77 -11.06
N LEU A 42 -19.54 -5.44 -11.14
CA LEU A 42 -20.68 -4.54 -11.28
C LEU A 42 -21.39 -4.67 -12.64
N VAL A 43 -20.67 -5.05 -13.70
CA VAL A 43 -21.23 -5.19 -15.06
C VAL A 43 -21.77 -6.60 -15.31
N PHE A 44 -21.08 -7.63 -14.80
CA PHE A 44 -21.37 -9.01 -15.17
C PHE A 44 -21.96 -9.84 -14.02
N ASN A 45 -21.28 -9.88 -12.87
CA ASN A 45 -21.68 -10.75 -11.77
C ASN A 45 -21.01 -10.36 -10.43
N LEU A 46 -21.82 -10.07 -9.41
CA LEU A 46 -21.34 -9.68 -8.08
C LEU A 46 -20.52 -10.77 -7.37
N TRP A 47 -20.62 -12.06 -7.77
CA TRP A 47 -19.79 -13.14 -7.23
C TRP A 47 -18.28 -12.88 -7.42
N PHE A 48 -17.88 -12.10 -8.43
CA PHE A 48 -16.48 -11.71 -8.62
C PHE A 48 -15.94 -10.79 -7.52
N LEU A 49 -16.79 -10.15 -6.70
CA LEU A 49 -16.36 -9.35 -5.54
C LEU A 49 -15.59 -10.19 -4.52
N LEU A 50 -15.81 -11.50 -4.46
CA LEU A 50 -15.07 -12.40 -3.58
C LEU A 50 -13.59 -12.51 -3.95
N LEU A 51 -13.24 -12.27 -5.22
CA LEU A 51 -11.85 -12.32 -5.69
C LEU A 51 -11.07 -11.05 -5.36
N VAL A 52 -11.76 -9.93 -5.11
CA VAL A 52 -11.15 -8.62 -4.84
C VAL A 52 -10.21 -8.68 -3.62
N PRO A 53 -10.65 -9.08 -2.41
CA PRO A 53 -9.74 -9.15 -1.27
C PRO A 53 -8.64 -10.21 -1.47
N PHE A 54 -8.93 -11.31 -2.17
CA PHE A 54 -7.96 -12.37 -2.43
C PHE A 54 -6.78 -11.86 -3.27
N VAL A 55 -7.06 -11.15 -4.36
CA VAL A 55 -6.02 -10.59 -5.24
C VAL A 55 -5.31 -9.43 -4.55
N GLY A 56 -6.05 -8.49 -3.96
CA GLY A 56 -5.47 -7.33 -3.29
C GLY A 56 -4.53 -7.73 -2.15
N TYR A 57 -5.03 -8.49 -1.17
CA TYR A 57 -4.20 -8.93 -0.05
C TYR A 57 -3.16 -9.96 -0.46
N GLY A 58 -3.47 -10.87 -1.39
CA GLY A 58 -2.52 -11.85 -1.88
C GLY A 58 -1.26 -11.21 -2.47
N CYS A 59 -1.42 -10.23 -3.36
CA CYS A 59 -0.29 -9.48 -3.93
C CYS A 59 0.47 -8.68 -2.87
N ALA A 60 -0.24 -7.98 -1.98
CA ALA A 60 0.37 -7.17 -0.93
C ALA A 60 1.21 -8.03 0.04
N TRP A 61 0.60 -9.08 0.59
CA TRP A 61 1.24 -9.98 1.56
C TRP A 61 2.40 -10.75 0.95
N TYR A 62 2.26 -11.25 -0.29
CA TYR A 62 3.37 -11.87 -1.00
C TYR A 62 4.57 -10.92 -1.07
N SER A 63 4.34 -9.66 -1.43
CA SER A 63 5.41 -8.69 -1.52
C SER A 63 6.05 -8.38 -0.16
N HIS A 64 5.26 -8.23 0.90
CA HIS A 64 5.81 -8.00 2.24
C HIS A 64 6.65 -9.17 2.75
N PHE A 65 6.17 -10.41 2.63
CA PHE A 65 6.86 -11.57 3.18
C PHE A 65 8.07 -12.02 2.34
N PHE A 66 7.99 -11.96 1.01
CA PHE A 66 9.01 -12.53 0.13
C PHE A 66 9.89 -11.50 -0.58
N VAL A 67 9.43 -10.25 -0.74
CA VAL A 67 10.18 -9.20 -1.43
C VAL A 67 10.76 -8.20 -0.45
N GLU A 68 9.91 -7.61 0.40
CA GLU A 68 10.32 -6.63 1.41
C GLU A 68 11.05 -7.31 2.57
N GLY A 69 10.51 -8.43 3.07
CA GLY A 69 11.02 -9.16 4.23
C GLY A 69 10.50 -8.59 5.56
N ASN A 70 9.30 -8.00 5.57
CA ASN A 70 8.66 -7.45 6.76
C ASN A 70 7.22 -7.96 6.92
N VAL A 71 6.60 -7.60 8.04
CA VAL A 71 5.19 -7.92 8.32
C VAL A 71 4.31 -6.76 7.85
N PRO A 72 3.20 -7.01 7.15
CA PRO A 72 2.29 -5.96 6.68
C PRO A 72 1.84 -5.01 7.81
N ALA A 73 1.98 -3.71 7.59
CA ALA A 73 1.50 -2.68 8.53
C ALA A 73 -0.03 -2.77 8.77
N THR A 74 -0.76 -3.38 7.84
CA THR A 74 -2.20 -3.63 7.90
C THR A 74 -2.62 -4.41 9.15
N PHE A 75 -1.76 -5.26 9.72
CA PHE A 75 -2.08 -5.98 10.96
C PHE A 75 -2.11 -5.09 12.21
N GLY A 76 -1.39 -3.96 12.20
CA GLY A 76 -1.43 -2.98 13.29
C GLY A 76 -2.43 -1.84 13.05
N HIS A 77 -2.52 -1.38 11.80
CA HIS A 77 -3.31 -0.19 11.43
C HIS A 77 -4.06 -0.43 10.10
N PRO A 78 -5.11 -1.26 10.08
CA PRO A 78 -5.74 -1.71 8.83
C PRO A 78 -6.35 -0.57 8.03
N VAL A 79 -7.08 0.35 8.69
CA VAL A 79 -7.73 1.49 8.03
C VAL A 79 -6.69 2.44 7.43
N TRP A 80 -5.64 2.76 8.17
CA TRP A 80 -4.60 3.65 7.65
C TRP A 80 -3.78 3.01 6.55
N SER A 81 -3.48 1.71 6.66
CA SER A 81 -2.79 0.97 5.60
C SER A 81 -3.58 1.00 4.31
N PHE A 82 -4.90 0.79 4.37
CA PHE A 82 -5.78 0.90 3.22
C PHE A 82 -5.76 2.30 2.58
N LEU A 83 -5.89 3.36 3.39
CA LEU A 83 -5.82 4.74 2.89
C LEU A 83 -4.45 5.05 2.25
N CYS A 84 -3.37 4.54 2.86
CA CYS A 84 -2.02 4.71 2.33
C CYS A 84 -1.75 3.89 1.07
N ASP A 85 -2.35 2.72 0.90
CA ASP A 85 -2.30 1.94 -0.35
C ASP A 85 -2.87 2.76 -1.51
N PHE A 86 -4.04 3.40 -1.33
CA PHE A 86 -4.61 4.29 -2.36
C PHE A 86 -3.78 5.54 -2.61
N LYS A 87 -3.20 6.14 -1.55
CA LYS A 87 -2.29 7.28 -1.70
C LYS A 87 -1.04 6.90 -2.51
N MET A 88 -0.42 5.76 -2.19
CA MET A 88 0.73 5.24 -2.91
C MET A 88 0.37 4.90 -4.36
N PHE A 89 -0.76 4.23 -4.58
CA PHE A 89 -1.26 3.93 -5.93
C PHE A 89 -1.41 5.21 -6.77
N GLY A 90 -2.05 6.25 -6.22
CA GLY A 90 -2.21 7.53 -6.90
C GLY A 90 -0.88 8.21 -7.23
N LEU A 91 0.07 8.23 -6.29
CA LEU A 91 1.41 8.78 -6.51
C LEU A 91 2.22 8.00 -7.55
N MET A 92 2.06 6.67 -7.60
CA MET A 92 2.69 5.85 -8.63
C MET A 92 2.07 6.09 -10.00
N LEU A 93 0.74 6.20 -10.07
CA LEU A 93 0.00 6.48 -11.30
C LEU A 93 0.38 7.83 -11.91
N THR A 94 0.63 8.85 -11.07
CA THR A 94 1.04 10.19 -11.52
C THR A 94 2.55 10.37 -11.67
N GLY A 95 3.35 9.32 -11.42
CA GLY A 95 4.82 9.39 -11.47
C GLY A 95 5.46 10.23 -10.36
N GLN A 96 4.74 10.52 -9.28
CA GLN A 96 5.17 11.39 -8.18
C GLN A 96 5.80 10.61 -6.99
N MET A 97 5.69 9.28 -6.97
CA MET A 97 6.13 8.47 -5.82
C MET A 97 7.62 8.67 -5.47
N ASP A 98 8.52 8.72 -6.47
CA ASP A 98 9.95 8.90 -6.20
C ASP A 98 10.28 10.29 -5.64
N ARG A 99 9.52 11.32 -6.04
CA ARG A 99 9.62 12.67 -5.47
C ARG A 99 9.15 12.67 -4.01
N GLU A 100 8.09 11.92 -3.72
CA GLU A 100 7.54 11.81 -2.37
C GLU A 100 8.50 11.09 -1.41
N ILE A 101 9.13 10.00 -1.86
CA ILE A 101 10.16 9.30 -1.06
C ILE A 101 11.30 10.28 -0.71
N LYS A 102 11.82 11.01 -1.69
CA LYS A 102 12.85 12.04 -1.48
C LYS A 102 12.40 13.16 -0.53
N ARG A 103 11.10 13.52 -0.53
CA ARG A 103 10.54 14.51 0.41
C ARG A 103 10.60 13.99 1.84
N LEU A 104 10.25 12.72 2.04
CA LEU A 104 10.21 12.08 3.36
C LEU A 104 11.62 11.82 3.91
N GLU A 105 12.57 11.42 3.07
CA GLU A 105 13.99 11.26 3.45
C GLU A 105 14.60 12.55 4.02
N LYS A 106 14.18 13.72 3.53
CA LYS A 106 14.66 15.03 4.00
C LYS A 106 14.00 15.49 5.30
N ARG A 107 12.95 14.83 5.79
CA ARG A 107 12.35 15.17 7.08
C ARG A 107 13.15 14.47 8.19
N PRO A 108 13.72 15.21 9.16
CA PRO A 108 14.50 14.63 10.27
C PRO A 108 13.70 13.73 11.23
N ALA A 109 12.42 13.47 10.95
CA ALA A 109 11.57 12.58 11.75
C ALA A 109 11.87 11.09 11.55
N LEU A 110 12.74 10.72 10.59
CA LEU A 110 13.11 9.32 10.34
C LEU A 110 14.22 8.78 11.26
N GLN A 111 14.78 9.60 12.16
CA GLN A 111 15.84 9.17 13.10
C GLN A 111 15.31 8.65 14.45
N GLY A 112 13.99 8.53 14.62
CA GLY A 112 13.37 8.25 15.92
C GLY A 112 12.54 6.96 16.03
N PHE A 113 12.69 6.02 15.09
CA PHE A 113 12.01 4.72 15.15
C PHE A 113 12.99 3.57 15.00
#